data_AF-A0A931LVX1-F1
#
_entry.id   AF-A0A931LVX1-F1
#
_cell.length_a   1.000
_cell.length_b   1.000
_cell.length_c   1.000
_cell.angle_alpha   90.00
_cell.angle_beta   90.00
_cell.angle_gamma   90.00
#
_symmetry.space_group_name_H-M   'P 1'
#
loop_
_entity.id
_entity.type
_entity.pdbx_description
1 polymer ?
#
loop_
_entity_poly.entity_id
_entity_poly.type
_entity_poly.pdbx_seq_one_letter_code
_entity_poly.pdbx_strand_id
1 'polypeptide(L)' 'VTLTTPAVSGSVIVSLSSSNASVQVPASITIPAGQISASFTITTSAVATLQNVTITASANGSAKSAPLTVTLMP' A
#
# COMPACT_ATOMS: atom_id res chain seq x y z
N VAL A 1 3.58 3.38 4.55
CA VAL A 1 2.32 4.01 5.02
C VAL A 1 2.61 4.69 6.35
N THR A 2 2.11 5.92 6.56
CA THR A 2 2.24 6.68 7.82
C THR A 2 0.86 7.08 8.34
N LEU A 3 0.56 6.69 9.57
CA LEU A 3 -0.62 7.09 10.34
C LEU A 3 -0.37 8.46 10.99
N THR A 4 -1.45 9.23 11.13
CA THR A 4 -1.46 10.52 11.83
C THR A 4 -1.52 10.34 13.36
N THR A 5 -1.97 9.18 13.83
CA THR A 5 -2.01 8.82 15.26
C THR A 5 -1.27 7.51 15.51
N PRO A 6 -0.60 7.35 16.66
CA PRO A 6 -0.03 6.06 17.06
C PRO A 6 -1.10 4.96 17.05
N ALA A 7 -0.74 3.74 16.67
CA ALA A 7 -1.57 2.56 16.91
C ALA A 7 -1.75 2.36 18.43
N VAL A 8 -2.75 3.05 19.00
CA VAL A 8 -2.98 3.17 20.46
C VAL A 8 -3.61 1.93 21.08
N SER A 9 -4.29 1.10 20.30
CA SER A 9 -4.99 -0.09 20.79
C SER A 9 -4.73 -1.28 19.87
N GLY A 10 -3.60 -1.96 20.07
CA GLY A 10 -3.27 -3.19 19.34
C GLY A 10 -2.78 -2.96 17.91
N SER A 11 -2.29 -4.04 17.30
CA SER A 11 -1.76 -4.05 15.94
C SER A 11 -2.80 -3.51 14.95
N VAL A 12 -2.42 -2.55 14.10
CA VAL A 12 -3.31 -2.01 13.06
C VAL A 12 -3.14 -2.80 11.78
N ILE A 13 -4.22 -3.41 11.31
CA ILE A 13 -4.24 -4.04 9.99
C ILE A 13 -4.57 -2.96 8.96
N VAL A 14 -3.65 -2.77 8.01
CA VAL A 14 -3.82 -1.89 6.85
C VAL A 14 -4.15 -2.78 5.67
N SER A 15 -5.35 -2.64 5.11
CA SER A 15 -5.71 -3.28 3.85
C SER A 15 -5.12 -2.50 2.70
N LEU A 16 -4.46 -3.20 1.77
CA LEU A 16 -3.96 -2.61 0.55
C LEU A 16 -4.70 -3.16 -0.65
N SER A 17 -5.08 -2.25 -1.54
CA SER A 17 -5.70 -2.58 -2.80
C SER A 17 -4.94 -1.89 -3.94
N SER A 18 -4.74 -2.63 -5.01
CA SER A 18 -4.14 -2.14 -6.25
C SER A 18 -5.21 -2.07 -7.33
N SER A 19 -5.22 -0.97 -8.08
CA SER A 19 -6.07 -0.83 -9.26
C SER A 19 -5.61 -1.66 -10.48
N ASN A 20 -4.43 -2.28 -10.44
CA ASN A 20 -3.84 -2.96 -11.60
C ASN A 20 -3.25 -4.33 -11.23
N ALA A 21 -3.54 -5.34 -12.05
CA ALA A 21 -3.03 -6.70 -11.87
C ALA A 21 -1.52 -6.83 -12.08
N SER A 22 -0.89 -5.90 -12.81
CA SER A 22 0.57 -5.88 -12.96
C SER A 22 1.32 -5.43 -11.70
N VAL A 23 0.59 -4.99 -10.67
CA VAL A 23 1.16 -4.58 -9.39
C VAL A 23 0.61 -5.52 -8.32
N GLN A 24 1.40 -6.51 -7.94
CA GLN A 24 1.13 -7.35 -6.78
C GLN A 24 1.47 -6.59 -5.51
N VAL A 25 0.42 -6.19 -4.79
CA VAL A 25 0.51 -5.73 -3.40
C VAL A 25 0.05 -6.84 -2.47
N PRO A 26 0.63 -6.98 -1.28
CA PRO A 26 0.04 -7.81 -0.23
C PRO A 26 -1.35 -7.27 0.12
N ALA A 27 -2.34 -8.14 0.30
CA ALA A 27 -3.72 -7.73 0.56
C ALA A 27 -3.86 -6.93 1.87
N SER A 28 -3.00 -7.19 2.85
CA SER A 28 -2.92 -6.40 4.07
C SER A 28 -1.53 -6.46 4.69
N ILE A 29 -1.19 -5.43 5.46
CA ILE A 29 0.01 -5.35 6.29
C ILE A 29 -0.39 -5.07 7.74
N THR A 30 0.42 -5.52 8.69
CA THR A 30 0.17 -5.27 10.11
C THR A 30 1.19 -4.27 10.65
N ILE A 31 0.69 -3.17 11.21
CA ILE A 31 1.50 -2.18 11.93
C ILE A 31 1.46 -2.54 13.42
N PRO A 32 2.59 -2.86 14.05
CA PRO A 32 2.62 -3.17 15.49
C PRO A 32 2.21 -1.96 16.34
N ALA A 33 1.63 -2.23 17.52
CA ALA A 33 1.20 -1.19 18.46
C ALA A 33 2.36 -0.24 18.84
N GLY A 34 2.08 1.06 18.87
CA GLY A 34 3.10 2.10 19.10
C GLY A 34 3.84 2.59 17.85
N GLN A 35 3.65 1.96 16.70
CA GLN A 35 4.22 2.42 15.43
C GLN A 35 3.18 3.24 14.67
N ILE A 36 3.66 4.32 14.07
CA ILE A 36 2.89 5.13 13.12
C ILE A 36 3.19 4.75 11.68
N SER A 37 4.20 3.92 11.44
CA SER A 37 4.68 3.62 10.10
C SER A 37 4.84 2.12 9.90
N ALA A 38 4.47 1.64 8.72
CA ALA A 38 4.88 0.32 8.25
C ALA A 38 5.31 0.36 6.79
N SER A 39 6.29 -0.49 6.53
CA SER A 39 6.84 -0.77 5.20
C SER A 39 6.23 -2.05 4.68
N PHE A 40 5.95 -2.09 3.39
CA PHE A 40 5.46 -3.27 2.71
C PHE A 40 6.12 -3.35 1.35
N THR A 41 6.39 -4.58 0.91
CA THR A 41 6.98 -4.82 -0.39
C THR A 41 5.89 -4.86 -1.43
N ILE A 42 6.07 -4.10 -2.51
CA ILE A 42 5.21 -4.12 -3.69
C ILE A 42 6.00 -4.78 -4.79
N THR A 43 5.40 -5.76 -5.45
CA THR A 43 6.00 -6.45 -6.60
C THR A 43 5.32 -5.94 -7.85
N THR A 44 6.05 -5.17 -8.66
CA THR A 44 5.57 -4.70 -9.96
C THR A 44 6.11 -5.61 -11.05
N SER A 45 5.22 -6.22 -11.83
CA SER A 45 5.59 -6.94 -13.04
C SER A 45 5.83 -5.96 -14.18
N ALA A 46 6.79 -6.29 -15.05
CA ALA A 46 7.06 -5.53 -16.26
C ALA A 46 5.79 -5.45 -17.13
N VAL A 47 5.36 -4.23 -17.41
CA VAL A 47 4.20 -3.93 -18.26
C VAL A 47 4.67 -3.58 -19.67
N ALA A 48 3.93 -4.07 -20.68
CA ALA A 48 4.15 -3.70 -22.07
C ALA A 48 3.58 -2.31 -22.43
N THR A 49 2.82 -1.68 -21.52
CA THR A 49 2.27 -0.32 -21.64
C THR A 49 2.53 0.48 -20.36
N LEU A 50 2.69 1.80 -20.45
CA LEU A 50 2.71 2.66 -19.25
C LEU A 50 1.39 2.48 -18.50
N GLN A 51 1.45 2.06 -17.23
CA GLN A 51 0.25 1.87 -16.42
C GLN A 51 0.25 2.81 -15.23
N ASN A 52 -0.80 3.62 -15.12
CA ASN A 52 -1.10 4.38 -13.92
C ASN A 52 -1.84 3.49 -12.93
N VAL A 53 -1.22 3.22 -11.79
CA VAL A 53 -1.78 2.36 -10.75
C VAL A 53 -2.02 3.20 -9.51
N THR A 54 -3.23 3.13 -8.98
CA THR A 54 -3.51 3.73 -7.67
C THR A 54 -3.45 2.64 -6.62
N ILE A 55 -2.60 2.81 -5.63
CA ILE A 55 -2.55 1.95 -4.45
C ILE A 55 -3.28 2.65 -3.33
N THR A 56 -4.31 2.01 -2.80
CA THR A 56 -5.08 2.50 -1.65
C THR A 56 -4.73 1.66 -0.45
N ALA A 57 -4.24 2.31 0.61
CA ALA A 57 -3.96 1.73 1.91
C ALA A 57 -4.95 2.26 2.94
N SER A 58 -5.78 1.40 3.51
CA SER A 58 -6.79 1.76 4.51
C SER A 58 -6.58 1.03 5.82
N ALA A 59 -6.62 1.76 6.93
CA ALA A 59 -6.40 1.24 8.28
C ALA A 59 -7.28 1.97 9.29
N ASN A 60 -8.05 1.22 10.07
CA ASN A 60 -8.81 1.71 11.23
C ASN A 60 -9.61 3.02 10.98
N GLY A 61 -10.24 3.15 9.82
CA GLY A 61 -11.01 4.33 9.40
C GLY A 61 -10.22 5.43 8.67
N SER A 62 -8.89 5.34 8.60
CA SER A 62 -8.04 6.23 7.80
C SER A 62 -7.62 5.55 6.50
N ALA A 63 -7.85 6.20 5.36
CA ALA A 63 -7.38 5.73 4.07
C ALA A 63 -6.40 6.72 3.46
N LYS A 64 -5.29 6.22 2.91
CA LYS A 64 -4.37 6.98 2.06
C LYS A 64 -4.23 6.29 0.73
N SER A 65 -4.30 7.07 -0.33
CA SER A 65 -4.06 6.61 -1.69
C SER A 65 -2.77 7.22 -2.22
N ALA A 66 -1.99 6.43 -2.94
CA ALA A 66 -0.77 6.87 -3.60
C ALA A 66 -0.81 6.46 -5.08
N PRO A 67 -0.59 7.39 -6.02
CA PRO A 67 -0.38 7.04 -7.42
C PRO A 67 1.01 6.41 -7.58
N LEU A 68 1.06 5.31 -8.32
CA LEU A 68 2.25 4.59 -8.73
C LEU A 68 2.24 4.50 -10.25
N THR A 69 3.27 5.05 -10.88
CA THR A 69 3.45 4.95 -12.33
C THR A 69 4.38 3.79 -12.63
N VAL A 70 3.86 2.72 -13.21
CA VAL A 70 4.70 1.60 -13.68
C VAL A 70 5.13 1.93 -15.10
N THR A 71 6.42 2.22 -15.26
CA THR A 71 7.03 2.48 -16.57
C THR A 71 7.39 1.18 -17.27
N LEU A 72 7.32 1.22 -18.59
CA LEU A 72 7.84 0.19 -19.48
C LEU A 72 9.29 -0.12 -19.12
N MET A 73 9.64 -1.40 -19.10
CA MET A 73 11.05 -1.80 -19.04
C MET A 73 11.61 -1.65 -20.48
N PRO A 74 12.64 -0.82 -20.71
CA PRO A 74 13.27 -0.67 -22.03
C PRO A 74 14.06 -1.90 -22.46
#